data_AF-A0A939KL81-F1
#
_entry.id   AF-A0A939KL81-F1
#
_cell.length_a   1.000
_cell.length_b   1.000
_cell.length_c   1.000
_cell.angle_alpha   90.00
_cell.angle_beta   90.00
_cell.angle_gamma   90.00
#
_symmetry.space_group_name_H-M   'P 1'
#
loop_
_entity.id
_entity.type
_entity.pdbx_description
1 polymer ?
#
loop_
_entity_poly.entity_id
_entity_poly.type
_entity_poly.pdbx_seq_one_letter_code
_entity_poly.pdbx_strand_id
1 'polypeptide(L)'
;MIGAIIGDIVGSRFEFHNHRSKDFELFAEDCFVTDDSIMTLAAAKAIMETEKTKTSSLELIGSDYEYLSLLQENTVKYMQKIGRNYPHCGYGGRFHDWVFSHAPKPYHSYGNGAAMRISPVGFACKTEAEVTALSEAITSVSHDHEEGFKGAEATALCIFMARKGYTKYEIRGRIEHDYYTLDFTIDEIRDTYEFNETCQDTVPQAITAFLESTSFEDAIRTAISIGGDSDTLAAITGSIAEAYYGVPSWIIEKALTYLDERLYDLYDEWQTFMGRDREICRFHLLTKYIGKIMELQSMGELHPEKKDPPEKTYRRPIPTFNELADQFAEEFLQFLENRLAYTLTCSDSLSISTMIPWEHDAFRYAPADSLTENQILSILMDMLRIHRVDKEQLFIILQDGSLLTLLKKLKSIEAPEYLTNPEEIIFEFGGFFEGDTRYHLEFLEEGAILVTSSKRDGSKVSRKLSEEASQELLKQFKALHVEHWNHEYTDPWIVDGTSWTLSVRYTGHRGTIWSGRNAFPPNWESLVAFFTAEQPKEENIEE
;
A
#
# COMPACT_ATOMS: atom_id res chain seq x y z
N MET A 1 -6.98 8.17 -1.87
CA MET A 1 -8.26 8.90 -1.76
C MET A 1 -8.59 9.65 -3.05
N ILE A 2 -7.66 10.39 -3.67
CA ILE A 2 -7.98 11.19 -4.88
C ILE A 2 -8.39 10.31 -6.07
N GLY A 3 -7.87 9.08 -6.15
CA GLY A 3 -8.23 8.12 -7.19
C GLY A 3 -9.68 7.67 -7.11
N ALA A 4 -10.24 7.55 -5.90
CA ALA A 4 -11.67 7.29 -5.72
C ALA A 4 -12.49 8.47 -6.26
N ILE A 5 -12.09 9.69 -5.90
CA ILE A 5 -12.75 10.92 -6.32
C ILE A 5 -12.70 11.10 -7.84
N ILE A 6 -11.55 10.82 -8.46
CA ILE A 6 -11.41 10.86 -9.92
C ILE A 6 -12.30 9.81 -10.58
N GLY A 7 -12.30 8.57 -10.06
CA GLY A 7 -13.13 7.50 -10.60
C GLY A 7 -14.61 7.86 -10.60
N ASP A 8 -15.10 8.35 -9.46
CA ASP A 8 -16.45 8.89 -9.30
C ASP A 8 -16.74 10.00 -10.33
N ILE A 9 -15.94 11.06 -10.36
CA ILE A 9 -16.14 12.21 -11.27
C ILE A 9 -16.22 11.76 -12.73
N VAL A 10 -15.29 10.91 -13.17
CA VAL A 10 -15.22 10.45 -14.56
C VAL A 10 -16.38 9.48 -14.87
N GLY A 11 -16.74 8.61 -13.93
CA GLY A 11 -17.78 7.60 -14.09
C GLY A 11 -19.21 8.15 -14.01
N SER A 12 -19.42 9.27 -13.31
CA SER A 12 -20.74 9.88 -13.03
C SER A 12 -21.64 10.06 -14.27
N ARG A 13 -21.06 10.44 -15.40
CA ARG A 13 -21.82 10.63 -16.65
C ARG A 13 -22.20 9.33 -17.36
N PHE A 14 -21.60 8.20 -16.97
CA PHE A 14 -21.74 6.90 -17.63
C PHE A 14 -22.62 5.91 -16.87
N GLU A 15 -22.91 6.13 -15.58
CA GLU A 15 -23.71 5.25 -14.71
C GLU A 15 -25.03 4.76 -15.35
N PHE A 16 -25.76 5.65 -16.03
CA PHE A 16 -26.99 5.33 -16.77
C PHE A 16 -26.85 5.41 -18.30
N HIS A 17 -25.65 5.71 -18.78
CA HIS A 17 -25.33 5.90 -20.20
C HIS A 17 -24.01 5.20 -20.55
N ASN A 18 -23.99 3.88 -20.30
CA ASN A 18 -22.78 3.04 -20.43
C ASN A 18 -22.00 3.29 -21.72
N HIS A 19 -20.68 3.42 -21.58
CA HIS A 19 -19.75 3.55 -22.69
C HIS A 19 -18.86 2.30 -22.79
N ARG A 20 -19.13 1.43 -23.77
CA ARG A 20 -18.48 0.11 -23.90
C ARG A 20 -17.12 0.16 -24.59
N SER A 21 -16.29 1.17 -24.28
CA SER A 21 -14.98 1.37 -24.88
C SER A 21 -14.06 2.16 -23.93
N LYS A 22 -12.75 2.01 -24.09
CA LYS A 22 -11.75 2.82 -23.37
C LYS A 22 -11.57 4.22 -23.99
N ASP A 23 -12.04 4.43 -25.22
CA ASP A 23 -11.87 5.69 -25.96
C ASP A 23 -12.96 6.70 -25.61
N PHE A 24 -12.63 7.64 -24.73
CA PHE A 24 -13.49 8.75 -24.30
C PHE A 24 -12.67 9.89 -23.70
N GLU A 25 -13.22 11.11 -23.68
CA GLU A 25 -12.56 12.23 -23.00
C GLU A 25 -12.59 12.01 -21.48
N LEU A 26 -11.45 12.04 -20.78
CA LEU A 26 -11.43 11.69 -19.34
C LEU A 26 -12.28 12.66 -18.50
N PHE A 27 -12.23 13.98 -18.77
CA PHE A 27 -13.01 14.96 -18.03
C PHE A 27 -13.84 15.80 -18.99
N ALA A 28 -15.13 15.98 -18.70
CA ALA A 28 -16.03 16.84 -19.48
C ALA A 28 -16.89 17.74 -18.58
N GLU A 29 -17.66 18.65 -19.20
CA GLU A 29 -18.51 19.61 -18.48
C GLU A 29 -19.64 18.95 -17.68
N ASP A 30 -20.05 17.74 -18.08
CA ASP A 30 -21.12 16.95 -17.45
C ASP A 30 -20.63 15.97 -16.39
N CYS A 31 -19.32 15.91 -16.12
CA CYS A 31 -18.79 15.19 -14.97
C CYS A 31 -19.13 15.93 -13.66
N PHE A 32 -19.49 15.19 -12.62
CA PHE A 32 -19.76 15.74 -11.29
C PHE A 32 -19.41 14.73 -10.20
N VAL A 33 -19.31 15.22 -8.97
CA VAL A 33 -19.09 14.39 -7.79
C VAL A 33 -20.39 13.76 -7.32
N THR A 34 -20.38 12.47 -6.98
CA THR A 34 -21.52 11.72 -6.44
C THR A 34 -21.36 11.41 -4.95
N ASP A 35 -22.23 10.57 -4.40
CA ASP A 35 -22.11 10.11 -3.03
C ASP A 35 -20.83 9.32 -2.74
N ASP A 36 -20.19 8.73 -3.74
CA ASP A 36 -18.94 8.01 -3.62
C ASP A 36 -17.82 8.87 -3.02
N SER A 37 -17.53 10.01 -3.63
CA SER A 37 -16.54 10.95 -3.08
C SER A 37 -16.99 11.58 -1.77
N ILE A 38 -18.28 11.93 -1.66
CA ILE A 38 -18.80 12.63 -0.48
C ILE A 38 -18.70 11.71 0.75
N MET A 39 -19.06 10.43 0.59
CA MET A 39 -18.97 9.42 1.65
C MET A 39 -17.52 9.00 1.90
N THR A 40 -16.67 8.96 0.86
CA THR A 40 -15.21 8.78 1.03
C THR A 40 -14.61 9.88 1.92
N LEU A 41 -14.89 11.16 1.62
CA LEU A 41 -14.41 12.29 2.41
C LEU A 41 -14.99 12.30 3.82
N ALA A 42 -16.25 11.85 3.99
CA ALA A 42 -16.85 11.72 5.31
C ALA A 42 -16.21 10.59 6.15
N ALA A 43 -15.88 9.46 5.54
CA ALA A 43 -15.16 8.37 6.19
C ALA A 43 -13.74 8.81 6.58
N ALA A 44 -13.04 9.53 5.69
CA ALA A 44 -11.75 10.15 5.98
C ALA A 44 -11.85 11.09 7.19
N LYS A 45 -12.87 11.97 7.22
CA LYS A 45 -13.11 12.87 8.36
C LYS A 45 -13.36 12.11 9.66
N ALA A 46 -14.10 11.01 9.63
CA ALA A 46 -14.35 10.18 10.81
C ALA A 46 -13.05 9.57 11.36
N ILE A 47 -12.17 9.07 10.49
CA ILE A 47 -10.85 8.55 10.89
C ILE A 47 -10.01 9.67 11.53
N MET A 48 -9.89 10.82 10.86
CA MET A 48 -9.09 11.95 11.36
C MET A 48 -9.52 12.42 12.75
N GLU A 49 -10.83 12.52 12.98
CA GLU A 49 -11.39 13.03 14.24
C GLU A 49 -11.32 12.01 15.37
N THR A 50 -11.40 10.72 15.03
CA THR A 50 -11.13 9.63 15.97
C THR A 50 -9.68 9.67 16.41
N GLU A 51 -8.74 9.75 15.47
CA GLU A 51 -7.29 9.75 15.74
C GLU A 51 -6.81 11.00 16.51
N LYS A 52 -7.45 12.16 16.31
CA LYS A 52 -7.21 13.36 17.13
C LYS A 52 -7.62 13.16 18.59
N THR A 53 -8.64 12.34 18.84
CA THR A 53 -9.19 12.11 20.18
C THR A 53 -8.48 10.96 20.89
N LYS A 54 -8.17 9.91 20.14
CA LYS A 54 -7.56 8.69 20.64
C LYS A 54 -6.67 8.12 19.54
N THR A 55 -5.36 8.05 19.80
CA THR A 55 -4.44 7.38 18.90
C THR A 55 -4.73 5.88 18.91
N SER A 56 -4.95 5.30 17.73
CA SER A 56 -5.11 3.85 17.60
C SER A 56 -3.93 3.13 18.23
N SER A 57 -4.19 2.31 19.26
CA SER A 57 -3.21 1.40 19.87
C SER A 57 -3.40 -0.04 19.35
N LEU A 58 -3.93 -0.19 18.12
CA LEU A 58 -4.22 -1.49 17.48
C LEU A 58 -2.96 -2.30 17.12
N GLU A 59 -1.79 -1.92 17.65
CA GLU A 59 -0.56 -2.71 17.64
C GLU A 59 -0.73 -4.07 18.34
N LEU A 60 -1.74 -4.22 19.20
CA LEU A 60 -2.11 -5.48 19.84
C LEU A 60 -3.49 -5.93 19.37
N ILE A 61 -3.51 -7.13 18.79
CA ILE A 61 -4.67 -7.86 18.28
C ILE A 61 -5.89 -7.71 19.22
N GLY A 62 -6.91 -6.96 18.78
CA GLY A 62 -8.29 -7.11 19.26
C GLY A 62 -8.77 -6.31 20.49
N SER A 63 -8.06 -5.28 20.98
CA SER A 63 -8.41 -4.69 22.29
C SER A 63 -8.68 -3.18 22.39
N ASP A 64 -8.84 -2.44 21.29
CA ASP A 64 -9.25 -1.02 21.38
C ASP A 64 -10.73 -0.81 21.02
N TYR A 65 -11.59 -1.51 21.78
CA TYR A 65 -13.06 -1.40 21.67
C TYR A 65 -13.52 0.06 21.74
N GLU A 66 -12.88 0.87 22.56
CA GLU A 66 -13.21 2.30 22.70
C GLU A 66 -12.87 3.08 21.43
N TYR A 67 -11.70 2.85 20.81
CA TYR A 67 -11.36 3.48 19.53
C TYR A 67 -12.35 3.09 18.42
N LEU A 68 -12.66 1.79 18.28
CA LEU A 68 -13.57 1.32 17.24
C LEU A 68 -15.00 1.83 17.46
N SER A 69 -15.47 1.87 18.71
CA SER A 69 -16.77 2.46 19.08
C SER A 69 -16.80 3.96 18.74
N LEU A 70 -15.74 4.71 19.06
CA LEU A 70 -15.66 6.13 18.71
C LEU A 70 -15.62 6.34 17.20
N LEU A 71 -14.92 5.47 16.45
CA LEU A 71 -14.90 5.50 15.00
C LEU A 71 -16.29 5.28 14.41
N GLN A 72 -17.06 4.32 14.93
CA GLN A 72 -18.45 4.10 14.52
C GLN A 72 -19.31 5.35 14.74
N GLU A 73 -19.23 5.94 15.94
CA GLU A 73 -19.97 7.17 16.28
C GLU A 73 -19.60 8.34 15.36
N ASN A 74 -18.29 8.56 15.15
CA ASN A 74 -17.79 9.59 14.25
C ASN A 74 -18.19 9.32 12.80
N THR A 75 -18.21 8.07 12.37
CA THR A 75 -18.64 7.67 11.02
C THR A 75 -20.10 8.06 10.81
N VAL A 76 -21.00 7.68 11.71
CA VAL A 76 -22.42 8.10 11.65
C VAL A 76 -22.53 9.63 11.61
N LYS A 77 -21.86 10.31 12.54
CA LYS A 77 -21.90 11.77 12.68
C LYS A 77 -21.44 12.47 11.41
N TYR A 78 -20.30 12.12 10.85
CA TYR A 78 -19.71 12.83 9.72
C TYR A 78 -20.35 12.46 8.38
N MET A 79 -20.76 11.20 8.18
CA MET A 79 -21.52 10.80 6.99
C MET A 79 -22.86 11.55 6.92
N GLN A 80 -23.61 11.63 8.02
CA GLN A 80 -24.84 12.43 8.05
C GLN A 80 -24.56 13.93 7.93
N LYS A 81 -23.58 14.47 8.68
CA LYS A 81 -23.29 15.92 8.69
C LYS A 81 -22.87 16.43 7.32
N ILE A 82 -22.02 15.69 6.62
CA ILE A 82 -21.51 16.07 5.30
C ILE A 82 -22.55 15.75 4.24
N GLY A 83 -23.07 14.51 4.22
CA GLY A 83 -23.99 14.06 3.18
C GLY A 83 -25.30 14.83 3.10
N ARG A 84 -25.82 15.33 4.22
CA ARG A 84 -27.04 16.18 4.22
C ARG A 84 -26.90 17.50 3.45
N ASN A 85 -25.67 17.94 3.15
CA ASN A 85 -25.45 19.12 2.30
C ASN A 85 -25.61 18.80 0.80
N TYR A 86 -25.69 17.51 0.44
CA TYR A 86 -25.72 17.02 -0.94
C TYR A 86 -26.90 16.04 -1.15
N PRO A 87 -28.17 16.46 -1.02
CA PRO A 87 -29.33 15.57 -1.09
C PRO A 87 -29.59 14.93 -2.46
N HIS A 88 -28.94 15.40 -3.52
CA HIS A 88 -29.19 15.02 -4.91
C HIS A 88 -27.93 14.51 -5.61
N CYS A 89 -27.03 13.84 -4.86
CA CYS A 89 -25.73 13.40 -5.37
C CYS A 89 -25.65 11.92 -5.75
N GLY A 90 -26.74 11.16 -5.76
CA GLY A 90 -26.71 9.74 -6.19
C GLY A 90 -27.13 8.71 -5.15
N TYR A 91 -27.35 9.10 -3.88
CA TYR A 91 -27.68 8.14 -2.81
C TYR A 91 -28.75 7.11 -3.19
N GLY A 92 -28.39 5.82 -3.08
CA GLY A 92 -29.36 4.73 -3.15
C GLY A 92 -30.49 4.93 -2.14
N GLY A 93 -31.73 4.58 -2.49
CA GLY A 93 -32.93 5.04 -1.77
C GLY A 93 -32.94 4.76 -0.26
N ARG A 94 -32.52 3.56 0.17
CA ARG A 94 -32.42 3.21 1.60
C ARG A 94 -31.29 3.96 2.31
N PHE A 95 -30.19 4.22 1.60
CA PHE A 95 -29.07 4.97 2.14
C PHE A 95 -29.39 6.46 2.25
N HIS A 96 -30.12 7.02 1.29
CA HIS A 96 -30.70 8.35 1.41
C HIS A 96 -31.51 8.47 2.71
N ASP A 97 -32.45 7.55 2.96
CA ASP A 97 -33.22 7.55 4.21
C ASP A 97 -32.34 7.46 5.45
N TRP A 98 -31.27 6.64 5.41
CA TRP A 98 -30.28 6.54 6.48
C TRP A 98 -29.60 7.90 6.74
N VAL A 99 -29.11 8.60 5.71
CA VAL A 99 -28.43 9.90 5.82
C VAL A 99 -29.34 10.96 6.45
N PHE A 100 -30.62 10.99 6.06
CA PHE A 100 -31.57 12.02 6.52
C PHE A 100 -32.35 11.64 7.78
N SER A 101 -32.21 10.42 8.29
CA SER A 101 -32.86 9.98 9.54
C SER A 101 -32.24 10.59 10.80
N HIS A 102 -33.03 10.80 11.85
CA HIS A 102 -32.53 11.30 13.14
C HIS A 102 -31.68 10.28 13.93
N ALA A 103 -31.98 8.99 13.80
CA ALA A 103 -31.33 7.91 14.52
C ALA A 103 -31.08 6.74 13.55
N PRO A 104 -30.08 6.86 12.67
CA PRO A 104 -29.82 5.86 11.64
C PRO A 104 -29.45 4.52 12.24
N LYS A 105 -29.87 3.43 11.57
CA LYS A 105 -29.50 2.07 11.89
C LYS A 105 -29.10 1.33 10.62
N PRO A 106 -28.17 0.36 10.67
CA PRO A 106 -27.92 -0.50 9.54
C PRO A 106 -29.19 -1.29 9.17
N TYR A 107 -29.28 -1.68 7.90
CA TYR A 107 -30.54 -2.16 7.30
C TYR A 107 -30.36 -3.43 6.44
N HIS A 108 -29.43 -4.30 6.83
CA HIS A 108 -29.03 -5.54 6.15
C HIS A 108 -28.62 -5.32 4.69
N SER A 109 -27.89 -4.23 4.45
CA SER A 109 -27.42 -3.86 3.11
C SER A 109 -26.20 -4.69 2.69
N TYR A 110 -26.26 -5.23 1.46
CA TYR A 110 -25.17 -5.88 0.73
C TYR A 110 -24.72 -5.05 -0.48
N GLY A 111 -25.11 -3.78 -0.52
CA GLY A 111 -24.79 -2.86 -1.62
C GLY A 111 -23.31 -2.48 -1.67
N ASN A 112 -22.83 -2.16 -2.88
CA ASN A 112 -21.46 -1.70 -3.15
C ASN A 112 -21.13 -0.35 -2.49
N GLY A 113 -22.13 0.38 -1.98
CA GLY A 113 -21.97 1.56 -1.15
C GLY A 113 -21.12 1.35 0.11
N ALA A 114 -20.94 0.11 0.56
CA ALA A 114 -19.94 -0.26 1.57
C ALA A 114 -18.49 -0.06 1.05
N ALA A 115 -18.20 -0.55 -0.15
CA ALA A 115 -16.87 -0.57 -0.76
C ALA A 115 -16.46 0.79 -1.35
N MET A 116 -17.38 1.52 -1.98
CA MET A 116 -17.08 2.77 -2.70
C MET A 116 -16.40 3.85 -1.85
N ARG A 117 -16.70 3.85 -0.53
CA ARG A 117 -16.25 4.87 0.42
C ARG A 117 -15.13 4.43 1.36
N ILE A 118 -14.67 3.18 1.25
CA ILE A 118 -13.77 2.57 2.24
C ILE A 118 -12.30 2.93 2.01
N SER A 119 -11.98 3.57 0.89
CA SER A 119 -10.60 3.86 0.51
C SER A 119 -9.73 4.52 1.59
N PRO A 120 -10.23 5.44 2.45
CA PRO A 120 -9.43 6.04 3.51
C PRO A 120 -8.82 5.02 4.48
N VAL A 121 -9.48 3.87 4.71
CA VAL A 121 -8.98 2.78 5.54
C VAL A 121 -7.68 2.21 4.97
N GLY A 122 -7.67 1.83 3.69
CA GLY A 122 -6.49 1.24 3.04
C GLY A 122 -5.26 2.18 3.03
N PHE A 123 -5.49 3.49 3.00
CA PHE A 123 -4.43 4.49 3.09
C PHE A 123 -3.94 4.73 4.53
N ALA A 124 -4.84 4.77 5.51
CA ALA A 124 -4.54 5.11 6.90
C ALA A 124 -3.93 3.96 7.71
N CYS A 125 -4.38 2.72 7.47
CA CYS A 125 -3.96 1.55 8.26
C CYS A 125 -2.48 1.22 8.06
N LYS A 126 -1.84 0.68 9.09
CA LYS A 126 -0.43 0.29 9.12
C LYS A 126 -0.25 -1.23 8.99
N THR A 127 -1.25 -1.99 9.41
CA THR A 127 -1.29 -3.46 9.41
C THR A 127 -2.57 -3.99 8.75
N GLU A 128 -2.57 -5.26 8.30
CA GLU A 128 -3.80 -5.90 7.78
C GLU A 128 -4.88 -6.01 8.87
N ALA A 129 -4.51 -6.27 10.13
CA ALA A 129 -5.48 -6.34 11.24
C ALA A 129 -6.23 -5.02 11.47
N GLU A 130 -5.53 -3.89 11.30
CA GLU A 130 -6.19 -2.57 11.31
C GLU A 130 -7.14 -2.40 10.12
N VAL A 131 -6.79 -2.91 8.92
CA VAL A 131 -7.66 -2.84 7.75
C VAL A 131 -8.98 -3.56 8.03
N THR A 132 -8.93 -4.80 8.53
CA THR A 132 -10.13 -5.56 8.90
C THR A 132 -10.95 -4.82 9.96
N ALA A 133 -10.34 -4.42 11.08
CA ALA A 133 -11.06 -3.79 12.19
C ALA A 133 -11.69 -2.43 11.82
N LEU A 134 -10.96 -1.56 11.12
CA LEU A 134 -11.48 -0.24 10.73
C LEU A 134 -12.50 -0.35 9.60
N SER A 135 -12.30 -1.27 8.65
CA SER A 135 -13.28 -1.48 7.58
C SER A 135 -14.61 -2.00 8.14
N GLU A 136 -14.58 -2.95 9.08
CA GLU A 136 -15.78 -3.44 9.77
C GLU A 136 -16.48 -2.33 10.57
N ALA A 137 -15.73 -1.55 11.34
CA ALA A 137 -16.26 -0.43 12.13
C ALA A 137 -16.96 0.61 11.25
N ILE A 138 -16.36 1.03 10.13
CA ILE A 138 -16.96 2.01 9.22
C ILE A 138 -18.15 1.41 8.45
N THR A 139 -18.08 0.14 8.06
CA THR A 139 -19.11 -0.50 7.23
C THR A 139 -20.39 -0.79 8.03
N SER A 140 -20.23 -1.32 9.24
CA SER A 140 -21.32 -1.78 10.13
C SER A 140 -22.36 -0.71 10.47
N VAL A 141 -22.05 0.58 10.30
CA VAL A 141 -22.99 1.67 10.61
C VAL A 141 -24.20 1.71 9.66
N SER A 142 -24.06 1.15 8.45
CA SER A 142 -25.14 1.13 7.44
C SER A 142 -25.28 -0.23 6.72
N HIS A 143 -24.18 -0.97 6.56
CA HIS A 143 -24.13 -2.27 5.91
C HIS A 143 -23.71 -3.32 6.93
N ASP A 144 -24.64 -4.21 7.28
CA ASP A 144 -24.46 -5.30 8.25
C ASP A 144 -24.80 -6.67 7.62
N HIS A 145 -24.62 -6.78 6.31
CA HIS A 145 -24.62 -8.06 5.57
C HIS A 145 -23.18 -8.51 5.28
N GLU A 146 -22.94 -9.82 5.25
CA GLU A 146 -21.62 -10.42 5.00
C GLU A 146 -20.97 -9.90 3.71
N GLU A 147 -21.68 -9.87 2.59
CA GLU A 147 -21.18 -9.28 1.34
C GLU A 147 -20.84 -7.78 1.43
N GLY A 148 -21.51 -7.02 2.29
CA GLY A 148 -21.15 -5.62 2.54
C GLY A 148 -19.78 -5.50 3.22
N PHE A 149 -19.56 -6.28 4.28
CA PHE A 149 -18.26 -6.37 4.96
C PHE A 149 -17.15 -6.87 4.04
N LYS A 150 -17.43 -7.96 3.33
CA LYS A 150 -16.51 -8.61 2.40
C LYS A 150 -16.04 -7.67 1.29
N GLY A 151 -16.97 -6.94 0.65
CA GLY A 151 -16.64 -5.99 -0.40
C GLY A 151 -15.80 -4.81 0.09
N ALA A 152 -16.15 -4.26 1.27
CA ALA A 152 -15.41 -3.17 1.88
C ALA A 152 -14.00 -3.58 2.31
N GLU A 153 -13.86 -4.72 2.97
CA GLU A 153 -12.57 -5.23 3.42
C GLU A 153 -11.67 -5.60 2.22
N ALA A 154 -12.19 -6.30 1.21
CA ALA A 154 -11.44 -6.63 0.00
C ALA A 154 -10.88 -5.39 -0.70
N THR A 155 -11.70 -4.34 -0.81
CA THR A 155 -11.30 -3.06 -1.40
C THR A 155 -10.22 -2.37 -0.58
N ALA A 156 -10.43 -2.24 0.74
CA ALA A 156 -9.45 -1.63 1.64
C ALA A 156 -8.11 -2.39 1.67
N LEU A 157 -8.17 -3.73 1.61
CA LEU A 157 -7.00 -4.60 1.58
C LEU A 157 -6.21 -4.44 0.28
N CYS A 158 -6.88 -4.37 -0.89
CA CYS A 158 -6.21 -4.10 -2.16
C CYS A 158 -5.41 -2.80 -2.12
N ILE A 159 -6.01 -1.72 -1.60
CA ILE A 159 -5.37 -0.41 -1.46
C ILE A 159 -4.18 -0.50 -0.49
N PHE A 160 -4.36 -1.18 0.64
CA PHE A 160 -3.30 -1.40 1.63
C PHE A 160 -2.11 -2.15 1.02
N MET A 161 -2.37 -3.28 0.35
CA MET A 161 -1.34 -4.10 -0.29
C MET A 161 -0.61 -3.35 -1.40
N ALA A 162 -1.34 -2.63 -2.26
CA ALA A 162 -0.76 -1.78 -3.30
C ALA A 162 0.22 -0.77 -2.71
N ARG A 163 -0.20 -0.02 -1.67
CA ARG A 163 0.63 0.95 -0.95
C ARG A 163 1.85 0.32 -0.28
N LYS A 164 1.76 -0.95 0.12
CA LYS A 164 2.85 -1.72 0.74
C LYS A 164 3.75 -2.40 -0.31
N GLY A 165 3.60 -2.08 -1.59
CA GLY A 165 4.48 -2.57 -2.65
C GLY A 165 4.26 -4.03 -3.04
N TYR A 166 3.07 -4.58 -2.78
CA TYR A 166 2.69 -5.88 -3.30
C TYR A 166 2.51 -5.81 -4.82
N THR A 167 2.85 -6.88 -5.52
CA THR A 167 2.61 -7.03 -6.96
C THR A 167 1.12 -7.27 -7.24
N LYS A 168 0.68 -7.05 -8.49
CA LYS A 168 -0.69 -7.40 -8.89
C LYS A 168 -0.98 -8.89 -8.71
N TYR A 169 0.02 -9.74 -8.93
CA TYR A 169 -0.10 -11.18 -8.73
C TYR A 169 -0.33 -11.53 -7.25
N GLU A 170 0.41 -10.91 -6.33
CA GLU A 170 0.18 -11.09 -4.89
C GLU A 170 -1.20 -10.57 -4.45
N ILE A 171 -1.65 -9.44 -4.99
CA ILE A 171 -2.98 -8.89 -4.71
C ILE A 171 -4.07 -9.82 -5.24
N ARG A 172 -3.98 -10.29 -6.49
CA ARG A 172 -4.91 -11.25 -7.09
C ARG A 172 -5.01 -12.52 -6.24
N GLY A 173 -3.86 -13.14 -5.94
CA GLY A 173 -3.82 -14.39 -5.16
C GLY A 173 -4.43 -14.24 -3.77
N ARG A 174 -4.25 -13.08 -3.13
CA ARG A 174 -4.91 -12.78 -1.85
C ARG A 174 -6.43 -12.71 -1.98
N ILE A 175 -6.92 -11.96 -2.96
CA ILE A 175 -8.36 -11.75 -3.15
C ILE A 175 -9.07 -13.05 -3.57
N GLU A 176 -8.46 -13.84 -4.45
CA GLU A 176 -8.99 -15.13 -4.89
C GLU A 176 -9.05 -16.18 -3.76
N HIS A 177 -8.13 -16.10 -2.79
CA HIS A 177 -8.12 -17.02 -1.65
C HIS A 177 -9.16 -16.64 -0.59
N ASP A 178 -9.24 -15.37 -0.20
CA ASP A 178 -9.98 -14.93 0.98
C ASP A 178 -11.36 -14.32 0.66
N TYR A 179 -11.58 -13.81 -0.56
CA TYR A 179 -12.76 -12.97 -0.88
C TYR A 179 -13.51 -13.43 -2.13
N TYR A 180 -13.04 -13.10 -3.34
CA TYR A 180 -13.82 -13.23 -4.58
C TYR A 180 -13.05 -14.02 -5.64
N THR A 181 -13.76 -14.90 -6.36
CA THR A 181 -13.22 -15.49 -7.59
C THR A 181 -13.09 -14.41 -8.66
N LEU A 182 -11.92 -14.34 -9.31
CA LEU A 182 -11.60 -13.38 -10.38
C LEU A 182 -11.31 -14.11 -11.70
N ASP A 183 -12.10 -15.14 -12.01
CA ASP A 183 -11.94 -16.07 -13.15
C ASP A 183 -12.62 -15.57 -14.43
N PHE A 184 -12.46 -14.28 -14.70
CA PHE A 184 -12.96 -13.61 -15.89
C PHE A 184 -12.02 -12.48 -16.28
N THR A 185 -12.16 -11.99 -17.51
CA THR A 185 -11.53 -10.76 -17.99
C THR A 185 -12.54 -9.65 -18.19
N ILE A 186 -12.07 -8.41 -18.14
CA ILE A 186 -12.90 -7.23 -18.42
C ILE A 186 -13.44 -7.29 -19.86
N ASP A 187 -12.66 -7.79 -20.81
CA ASP A 187 -13.09 -7.93 -22.20
C ASP A 187 -14.23 -8.94 -22.36
N GLU A 188 -14.16 -10.09 -21.66
CA GLU A 188 -15.20 -11.13 -21.70
C GLU A 188 -16.55 -10.64 -21.19
N ILE A 189 -16.57 -9.79 -20.14
CA ILE A 189 -17.81 -9.29 -19.54
C ILE A 189 -18.30 -7.98 -20.18
N ARG A 190 -17.48 -7.32 -21.01
CA ARG A 190 -17.73 -5.95 -21.48
C ARG A 190 -19.09 -5.79 -22.15
N ASP A 191 -19.52 -6.77 -22.94
CA ASP A 191 -20.76 -6.70 -23.71
C ASP A 191 -22.01 -7.07 -22.89
N THR A 192 -21.84 -7.77 -21.77
CA THR A 192 -22.95 -8.37 -21.01
C THR A 192 -23.10 -7.85 -19.58
N TYR A 193 -22.11 -7.13 -19.05
CA TYR A 193 -22.19 -6.57 -17.70
C TYR A 193 -23.27 -5.48 -17.64
N GLU A 194 -24.16 -5.54 -16.67
CA GLU A 194 -25.28 -4.61 -16.51
C GLU A 194 -25.16 -3.85 -15.19
N PHE A 195 -25.93 -2.77 -15.04
CA PHE A 195 -25.97 -2.00 -13.80
C PHE A 195 -26.34 -2.90 -12.61
N ASN A 196 -25.48 -2.91 -11.59
CA ASN A 196 -25.68 -3.71 -10.38
C ASN A 196 -25.06 -2.99 -9.18
N GLU A 197 -25.89 -2.72 -8.18
CA GLU A 197 -25.53 -1.95 -6.98
C GLU A 197 -25.04 -2.85 -5.83
N THR A 198 -24.70 -4.12 -6.08
CA THR A 198 -24.27 -5.08 -5.03
C THR A 198 -22.75 -5.26 -4.99
N CYS A 199 -22.21 -5.54 -3.79
CA CYS A 199 -20.77 -5.76 -3.62
C CYS A 199 -20.23 -6.88 -4.51
N GLN A 200 -20.89 -8.05 -4.50
CA GLN A 200 -20.40 -9.25 -5.19
C GLN A 200 -20.41 -9.13 -6.72
N ASP A 201 -21.17 -8.20 -7.27
CA ASP A 201 -21.25 -7.94 -8.71
C ASP A 201 -20.61 -6.60 -9.11
N THR A 202 -19.93 -5.89 -8.19
CA THR A 202 -19.17 -4.65 -8.50
C THR A 202 -17.70 -4.77 -8.11
N VAL A 203 -17.42 -5.24 -6.89
CA VAL A 203 -16.07 -5.28 -6.31
C VAL A 203 -15.12 -6.19 -7.10
N PRO A 204 -15.47 -7.45 -7.46
CA PRO A 204 -14.56 -8.28 -8.24
C PRO A 204 -14.27 -7.69 -9.63
N GLN A 205 -15.24 -7.02 -10.26
CA GLN A 205 -15.06 -6.37 -11.56
C GLN A 205 -14.12 -5.16 -11.45
N ALA A 206 -14.28 -4.33 -10.41
CA ALA A 206 -13.40 -3.20 -10.14
C ALA A 206 -11.95 -3.65 -9.83
N ILE A 207 -11.78 -4.69 -9.01
CA ILE A 207 -10.46 -5.27 -8.73
C ILE A 207 -9.85 -5.83 -10.02
N THR A 208 -10.61 -6.54 -10.85
CA THR A 208 -10.13 -7.08 -12.12
C THR A 208 -9.74 -5.98 -13.11
N ALA A 209 -10.49 -4.88 -13.16
CA ALA A 209 -10.16 -3.71 -13.97
C ALA A 209 -8.84 -3.07 -13.55
N PHE A 210 -8.56 -3.00 -12.25
CA PHE A 210 -7.24 -2.60 -11.75
C PHE A 210 -6.16 -3.62 -12.14
N LEU A 211 -6.41 -4.92 -11.97
CA LEU A 211 -5.42 -5.96 -12.25
C LEU A 211 -5.01 -5.99 -13.73
N GLU A 212 -5.93 -5.71 -14.66
CA GLU A 212 -5.67 -5.67 -16.10
C GLU A 212 -5.08 -4.34 -16.61
N SER A 213 -5.09 -3.29 -15.79
CA SER A 213 -4.64 -1.96 -16.24
C SER A 213 -3.12 -1.84 -16.35
N THR A 214 -2.64 -0.78 -17.01
CA THR A 214 -1.18 -0.49 -17.11
C THR A 214 -0.79 0.90 -16.59
N SER A 215 -1.78 1.72 -16.23
CA SER A 215 -1.59 3.04 -15.63
C SER A 215 -2.82 3.43 -14.84
N PHE A 216 -2.73 4.53 -14.08
CA PHE A 216 -3.89 5.08 -13.39
C PHE A 216 -5.02 5.43 -14.35
N GLU A 217 -4.73 6.15 -15.44
CA GLU A 217 -5.74 6.52 -16.43
C GLU A 217 -6.33 5.28 -17.12
N ASP A 218 -5.49 4.32 -17.50
CA ASP A 218 -5.96 3.08 -18.10
C ASP A 218 -6.83 2.26 -17.13
N ALA A 219 -6.59 2.31 -15.82
CA ALA A 219 -7.44 1.67 -14.84
C ALA A 219 -8.86 2.27 -14.83
N ILE A 220 -8.97 3.61 -14.81
CA ILE A 220 -10.26 4.31 -14.91
C ILE A 220 -10.96 3.98 -16.23
N ARG A 221 -10.22 4.01 -17.35
CA ARG A 221 -10.76 3.66 -18.67
C ARG A 221 -11.23 2.22 -18.74
N THR A 222 -10.49 1.30 -18.15
CA THR A 222 -10.84 -0.13 -18.10
C THR A 222 -12.12 -0.34 -17.33
N ALA A 223 -12.24 0.27 -16.14
CA ALA A 223 -13.45 0.22 -15.33
C ALA A 223 -14.65 0.78 -16.11
N ILE A 224 -14.57 2.01 -16.62
CA ILE A 224 -15.70 2.63 -17.35
C ILE A 224 -16.07 1.85 -18.60
N SER A 225 -15.10 1.22 -19.27
CA SER A 225 -15.35 0.48 -20.51
C SER A 225 -16.30 -0.70 -20.35
N ILE A 226 -16.49 -1.24 -19.13
CA ILE A 226 -17.47 -2.31 -18.88
C ILE A 226 -18.87 -1.76 -18.57
N GLY A 227 -19.04 -0.45 -18.40
CA GLY A 227 -20.33 0.14 -18.00
C GLY A 227 -20.86 -0.37 -16.66
N GLY A 228 -22.17 -0.24 -16.47
CA GLY A 228 -22.84 -0.60 -15.22
C GLY A 228 -22.80 0.60 -14.26
N ASP A 229 -22.63 0.32 -12.98
CA ASP A 229 -22.51 1.32 -11.92
C ASP A 229 -21.13 2.03 -12.00
N SER A 230 -21.00 2.90 -13.01
CA SER A 230 -19.71 3.26 -13.60
C SER A 230 -18.87 4.18 -12.72
N ASP A 231 -19.52 5.08 -11.97
CA ASP A 231 -18.91 5.90 -10.91
C ASP A 231 -18.38 5.03 -9.78
N THR A 232 -19.20 4.14 -9.19
CA THR A 232 -18.75 3.27 -8.10
C THR A 232 -17.67 2.29 -8.51
N LEU A 233 -17.83 1.64 -9.65
CA LEU A 233 -16.81 0.75 -10.20
C LEU A 233 -15.49 1.49 -10.43
N ALA A 234 -15.53 2.69 -11.01
CA ALA A 234 -14.34 3.49 -11.26
C ALA A 234 -13.76 4.08 -9.96
N ALA A 235 -14.57 4.43 -8.96
CA ALA A 235 -14.11 4.92 -7.66
C ALA A 235 -13.32 3.83 -6.90
N ILE A 236 -13.84 2.60 -6.86
CA ILE A 236 -13.15 1.45 -6.28
C ILE A 236 -11.85 1.20 -7.05
N THR A 237 -11.92 1.05 -8.37
CA THR A 237 -10.75 0.80 -9.24
C THR A 237 -9.69 1.89 -9.08
N GLY A 238 -10.10 3.15 -9.14
CA GLY A 238 -9.25 4.33 -9.05
C GLY A 238 -8.55 4.43 -7.70
N SER A 239 -9.22 4.06 -6.60
CA SER A 239 -8.60 4.07 -5.28
C SER A 239 -7.46 3.06 -5.14
N ILE A 240 -7.59 1.88 -5.75
CA ILE A 240 -6.55 0.85 -5.79
C ILE A 240 -5.42 1.29 -6.74
N ALA A 241 -5.79 1.79 -7.92
CA ALA A 241 -4.85 2.28 -8.92
C ALA A 241 -4.00 3.46 -8.43
N GLU A 242 -4.58 4.39 -7.68
CA GLU A 242 -3.84 5.48 -7.02
C GLU A 242 -2.76 4.92 -6.10
N ALA A 243 -3.10 3.96 -5.24
CA ALA A 243 -2.14 3.38 -4.30
C ALA A 243 -1.01 2.62 -5.00
N TYR A 244 -1.24 2.13 -6.22
CA TYR A 244 -0.29 1.31 -6.96
C TYR A 244 0.60 2.12 -7.92
N TYR A 245 0.00 3.01 -8.72
CA TYR A 245 0.70 3.77 -9.76
C TYR A 245 1.02 5.21 -9.36
N GLY A 246 0.29 5.77 -8.38
CA GLY A 246 0.12 7.20 -8.23
C GLY A 246 -0.79 7.81 -9.29
N VAL A 247 -0.99 9.12 -9.21
CA VAL A 247 -1.90 9.86 -10.11
C VAL A 247 -1.12 11.00 -10.77
N PRO A 248 -1.18 11.15 -12.11
CA PRO A 248 -0.59 12.29 -12.80
C PRO A 248 -1.14 13.63 -12.28
N SER A 249 -0.26 14.61 -12.04
CA SER A 249 -0.63 15.90 -11.42
C SER A 249 -1.74 16.63 -12.18
N TRP A 250 -1.74 16.59 -13.51
CA TRP A 250 -2.77 17.24 -14.33
C TRP A 250 -4.17 16.62 -14.11
N ILE A 251 -4.25 15.32 -13.82
CA ILE A 251 -5.51 14.63 -13.50
C ILE A 251 -6.00 15.08 -12.12
N ILE A 252 -5.09 15.15 -11.13
CA ILE A 252 -5.41 15.66 -9.79
C ILE A 252 -5.92 17.10 -9.90
N GLU A 253 -5.14 17.99 -10.52
CA GLU A 253 -5.48 19.41 -10.67
C GLU A 253 -6.84 19.58 -11.34
N LYS A 254 -7.11 18.82 -12.41
CA LYS A 254 -8.39 18.87 -13.10
C LYS A 254 -9.53 18.35 -12.24
N ALA A 255 -9.37 17.22 -11.56
CA ALA A 255 -10.40 16.64 -10.70
C ALA A 255 -10.78 17.57 -9.53
N LEU A 256 -9.79 18.25 -8.93
CA LEU A 256 -10.02 19.20 -7.85
C LEU A 256 -10.90 20.39 -8.27
N THR A 257 -10.97 20.72 -9.57
CA THR A 257 -11.89 21.77 -10.07
C THR A 257 -13.37 21.39 -10.01
N TYR A 258 -13.69 20.11 -9.83
CA TYR A 258 -15.07 19.61 -9.66
C TYR A 258 -15.53 19.59 -8.19
N LEU A 259 -14.61 19.78 -7.24
CA LEU A 259 -14.96 19.87 -5.82
C LEU A 259 -15.44 21.28 -5.49
N ASP A 260 -16.52 21.38 -4.72
CA ASP A 260 -16.86 22.65 -4.06
C ASP A 260 -15.87 22.96 -2.92
N GLU A 261 -15.93 24.18 -2.38
CA GLU A 261 -15.04 24.64 -1.29
C GLU A 261 -15.05 23.68 -0.08
N ARG A 262 -16.22 23.12 0.27
CA ARG A 262 -16.35 22.23 1.44
C ARG A 262 -15.67 20.89 1.21
N LEU A 263 -15.87 20.27 0.05
CA LEU A 263 -15.24 19.00 -0.28
C LEU A 263 -13.73 19.17 -0.49
N TYR A 264 -13.31 20.28 -1.10
CA TYR A 264 -11.90 20.62 -1.27
C TYR A 264 -11.19 20.80 0.08
N ASP A 265 -11.79 21.52 1.04
CA ASP A 265 -11.22 21.70 2.37
C ASP A 265 -11.06 20.37 3.12
N LEU A 266 -12.03 19.46 3.01
CA LEU A 266 -11.93 18.11 3.59
C LEU A 266 -10.81 17.30 2.94
N TYR A 267 -10.66 17.43 1.63
CA TYR A 267 -9.56 16.82 0.89
C TYR A 267 -8.20 17.34 1.39
N ASP A 268 -8.02 18.66 1.53
CA ASP A 268 -6.76 19.26 2.01
C ASP A 268 -6.45 18.89 3.46
N GLU A 269 -7.48 18.81 4.32
CA GLU A 269 -7.32 18.32 5.70
C GLU A 269 -6.80 16.88 5.71
N TRP A 270 -7.35 16.01 4.85
CA TRP A 270 -6.88 14.63 4.73
C TRP A 270 -5.44 14.55 4.20
N GLN A 271 -5.08 15.32 3.17
CA GLN A 271 -3.70 15.35 2.68
C GLN A 271 -2.73 15.78 3.79
N THR A 272 -3.12 16.77 4.59
CA THR A 272 -2.34 17.22 5.75
C THR A 272 -2.22 16.13 6.81
N PHE A 273 -3.31 15.44 7.13
CA PHE A 273 -3.33 14.33 8.09
C PHE A 273 -2.46 13.14 7.65
N MET A 274 -2.44 12.82 6.37
CA MET A 274 -1.62 11.75 5.82
C MET A 274 -0.13 12.12 5.71
N GLY A 275 0.21 13.40 5.91
CA GLY A 275 1.52 13.99 5.65
C GLY A 275 1.63 14.40 4.18
N ARG A 276 1.76 15.70 3.91
CA ARG A 276 1.74 16.33 2.57
C ARG A 276 2.80 15.80 1.57
N ASP A 277 3.73 14.98 2.04
CA ASP A 277 4.87 14.47 1.28
C ASP A 277 4.72 12.99 0.85
N ARG A 278 3.52 12.40 0.96
CA ARG A 278 3.19 11.14 0.27
C ARG A 278 2.87 11.39 -1.21
N GLU A 279 3.66 12.19 -1.91
CA GLU A 279 3.87 11.88 -3.32
C GLU A 279 4.41 10.46 -3.33
N ILE A 280 3.66 9.53 -3.94
CA ILE A 280 4.21 8.21 -4.23
C ILE A 280 5.54 8.48 -4.91
N CYS A 281 6.64 8.07 -4.25
CA CYS A 281 7.99 8.28 -4.75
C CYS A 281 7.97 7.91 -6.23
N ARG A 282 8.48 8.77 -7.12
CA ARG A 282 8.26 8.59 -8.56
C ARG A 282 8.74 7.21 -9.02
N PHE A 283 9.71 6.59 -8.35
CA PHE A 283 10.19 5.24 -8.62
C PHE A 283 9.59 4.15 -7.71
N HIS A 284 8.51 4.40 -6.97
CA HIS A 284 7.87 3.42 -6.08
C HIS A 284 7.52 2.12 -6.83
N LEU A 285 6.95 2.25 -8.03
CA LEU A 285 6.59 1.12 -8.89
C LEU A 285 7.80 0.21 -9.18
N LEU A 286 9.00 0.78 -9.33
CA LEU A 286 10.24 0.04 -9.58
C LEU A 286 10.91 -0.43 -8.28
N THR A 287 10.95 0.43 -7.26
CA THR A 287 11.70 0.20 -6.02
C THR A 287 11.01 -0.76 -5.05
N LYS A 288 9.72 -1.06 -5.25
CA LYS A 288 9.00 -2.11 -4.49
C LYS A 288 9.62 -3.51 -4.67
N TYR A 289 10.39 -3.72 -5.76
CA TYR A 289 11.07 -4.99 -6.04
C TYR A 289 12.33 -5.22 -5.19
N ILE A 290 12.89 -4.17 -4.55
CA ILE A 290 14.15 -4.27 -3.78
C ILE A 290 14.07 -5.38 -2.73
N GLY A 291 13.04 -5.36 -1.88
CA GLY A 291 12.89 -6.33 -0.81
C GLY A 291 12.67 -7.75 -1.34
N LYS A 292 11.90 -7.89 -2.42
CA LYS A 292 11.61 -9.18 -3.07
C LYS A 292 12.87 -9.81 -3.67
N ILE A 293 13.69 -9.01 -4.36
CA ILE A 293 14.98 -9.47 -4.90
C ILE A 293 15.92 -9.86 -3.76
N MET A 294 16.00 -9.06 -2.69
CA MET A 294 16.82 -9.37 -1.52
C MET A 294 16.39 -10.67 -0.83
N GLU A 295 15.08 -10.89 -0.66
CA GLU A 295 14.54 -12.13 -0.09
C GLU A 295 14.90 -13.34 -0.96
N LEU A 296 14.69 -13.27 -2.27
CA LEU A 296 15.04 -14.34 -3.21
C LEU A 296 16.55 -14.65 -3.19
N GLN A 297 17.41 -13.62 -3.17
CA GLN A 297 18.86 -13.81 -3.08
C GLN A 297 19.28 -14.49 -1.76
N SER A 298 18.60 -14.17 -0.65
CA SER A 298 18.89 -14.73 0.68
C SER A 298 18.48 -16.21 0.83
N MET A 299 17.44 -16.64 0.11
CA MET A 299 16.94 -18.02 0.18
C MET A 299 17.87 -19.05 -0.49
N GLY A 300 18.79 -18.61 -1.36
CA GLY A 300 19.57 -19.51 -2.22
C GLY A 300 18.66 -20.33 -3.15
N GLU A 301 19.20 -21.14 -4.05
CA GLU A 301 18.40 -22.08 -4.84
C GLU A 301 17.69 -23.09 -3.92
N LEU A 302 16.50 -22.76 -3.43
CA LEU A 302 15.58 -23.73 -2.84
C LEU A 302 15.14 -24.66 -3.96
N HIS A 303 15.83 -25.80 -4.06
CA HIS A 303 15.45 -26.94 -4.88
C HIS A 303 13.94 -27.20 -4.79
N PRO A 304 13.26 -27.53 -5.92
CA PRO A 304 11.82 -27.78 -5.98
C PRO A 304 11.35 -29.06 -5.26
N GLU A 305 12.14 -29.60 -4.33
CA GLU A 305 11.82 -30.83 -3.60
C GLU A 305 11.51 -30.55 -2.13
N LYS A 306 10.38 -29.88 -1.86
CA LYS A 306 9.66 -30.11 -0.60
C LYS A 306 8.23 -30.51 -0.93
N LYS A 307 7.87 -31.69 -0.42
CA LYS A 307 6.65 -32.46 -0.68
C LYS A 307 5.38 -31.62 -0.61
N ASP A 308 4.39 -32.02 -1.42
CA ASP A 308 3.06 -31.44 -1.42
C ASP A 308 2.47 -31.31 0.00
N PRO A 309 1.89 -30.15 0.31
CA PRO A 309 1.33 -29.86 1.63
C PRO A 309 -0.09 -30.39 1.84
N PRO A 310 -0.55 -30.47 3.10
CA PRO A 310 -1.96 -30.65 3.39
C PRO A 310 -2.78 -29.42 2.94
N GLU A 311 -3.94 -29.66 2.32
CA GLU A 311 -4.89 -28.63 1.88
C GLU A 311 -5.24 -27.65 3.03
N LYS A 312 -5.07 -26.34 2.80
CA LYS A 312 -5.55 -25.14 3.56
C LYS A 312 -4.50 -24.12 4.08
N THR A 313 -3.22 -24.21 3.74
CA THR A 313 -2.28 -23.09 4.03
C THR A 313 -2.16 -22.14 2.84
N TYR A 314 -2.57 -20.88 3.01
CA TYR A 314 -2.32 -19.81 2.03
C TYR A 314 -0.81 -19.68 1.82
N ARG A 315 -0.36 -20.01 0.61
CA ARG A 315 1.00 -19.71 0.17
C ARG A 315 0.96 -18.25 -0.30
N ARG A 316 1.75 -17.36 0.30
CA ARG A 316 2.21 -16.19 -0.46
C ARG A 316 3.01 -16.78 -1.60
N PRO A 317 2.55 -16.74 -2.87
CA PRO A 317 3.33 -17.34 -3.92
C PRO A 317 4.57 -16.46 -4.06
N ILE A 318 5.70 -16.90 -3.47
CA ILE A 318 6.98 -16.25 -3.72
C ILE A 318 7.19 -16.43 -5.22
N PRO A 319 7.11 -15.35 -6.03
CA PRO A 319 7.26 -15.48 -7.45
C PRO A 319 8.65 -16.07 -7.72
N THR A 320 8.74 -17.00 -8.67
CA THR A 320 10.04 -17.46 -9.15
C THR A 320 10.84 -16.26 -9.65
N PHE A 321 12.18 -16.38 -9.72
CA PHE A 321 13.00 -15.32 -10.30
C PHE A 321 12.49 -14.89 -11.68
N ASN A 322 12.02 -15.84 -12.51
CA ASN A 322 11.47 -15.57 -13.83
C ASN A 322 10.14 -14.80 -13.79
N GLU A 323 9.23 -15.16 -12.88
CA GLU A 323 7.96 -14.45 -12.70
C GLU A 323 8.18 -13.02 -12.19
N LEU A 324 9.15 -12.83 -11.28
CA LEU A 324 9.49 -11.51 -10.77
C LEU A 324 10.18 -10.65 -11.85
N ALA A 325 11.04 -11.27 -12.65
CA ALA A 325 11.68 -10.68 -13.83
C ALA A 325 10.66 -10.18 -14.85
N ASP A 326 9.73 -11.05 -15.25
CA ASP A 326 8.70 -10.73 -16.24
C ASP A 326 7.79 -9.59 -15.74
N GLN A 327 7.38 -9.63 -14.45
CA GLN A 327 6.59 -8.54 -13.83
C GLN A 327 7.35 -7.21 -13.77
N PHE A 328 8.62 -7.23 -13.33
CA PHE A 328 9.45 -6.02 -13.30
C PHE A 328 9.63 -5.43 -14.70
N ALA A 329 9.89 -6.29 -15.70
CA ALA A 329 10.09 -5.87 -17.08
C ALA A 329 8.85 -5.16 -17.64
N GLU A 330 7.66 -5.74 -17.40
CA GLU A 330 6.39 -5.18 -17.85
C GLU A 330 6.12 -3.82 -17.19
N GLU A 331 6.19 -3.73 -15.87
CA GLU A 331 5.94 -2.49 -15.15
C GLU A 331 6.98 -1.40 -15.44
N PHE A 332 8.23 -1.76 -15.72
CA PHE A 332 9.25 -0.79 -16.11
C PHE A 332 8.94 -0.15 -17.46
N LEU A 333 8.45 -0.93 -18.43
CA LEU A 333 8.04 -0.39 -19.72
C LEU A 333 6.84 0.54 -19.58
N GLN A 334 5.86 0.13 -18.78
CA GLN A 334 4.70 0.96 -18.44
C GLN A 334 5.13 2.27 -17.75
N PHE A 335 6.09 2.19 -16.83
CA PHE A 335 6.67 3.35 -16.16
C PHE A 335 7.27 4.36 -17.15
N LEU A 336 7.99 3.87 -18.18
CA LEU A 336 8.60 4.72 -19.21
C LEU A 336 7.59 5.32 -20.19
N GLU A 337 6.58 4.54 -20.60
CA GLU A 337 5.54 4.98 -21.54
C GLU A 337 4.71 6.14 -20.96
N ASN A 338 4.40 6.07 -19.67
CA ASN A 338 3.65 7.10 -18.96
C ASN A 338 4.44 8.40 -18.72
N ARG A 339 5.72 8.47 -19.11
CA ARG A 339 6.57 9.65 -18.95
C ARG A 339 7.26 10.03 -20.27
N LEU A 340 6.57 10.86 -21.07
CA LEU A 340 7.00 11.35 -22.39
C LEU A 340 8.47 11.78 -22.50
N ALA A 341 9.02 12.40 -21.44
CA ALA A 341 10.41 12.87 -21.42
C ALA A 341 11.45 11.72 -21.47
N TYR A 342 11.13 10.56 -20.90
CA TYR A 342 12.02 9.39 -20.93
C TYR A 342 11.87 8.60 -22.22
N THR A 343 10.67 8.55 -22.79
CA THR A 343 10.43 7.93 -24.10
C THR A 343 11.28 8.60 -25.19
N LEU A 344 11.36 9.93 -25.19
CA LEU A 344 12.17 10.70 -26.15
C LEU A 344 13.68 10.51 -25.91
N THR A 345 14.16 10.60 -24.66
CA THR A 345 15.59 10.43 -24.34
C THR A 345 16.12 9.00 -24.49
N CYS A 346 15.29 7.97 -24.27
CA CYS A 346 15.62 6.56 -24.53
C CYS A 346 15.41 6.12 -25.99
N SER A 347 14.61 6.86 -26.77
CA SER A 347 14.50 6.62 -28.22
C SER A 347 15.73 7.13 -28.98
N ASP A 348 16.34 8.23 -28.51
CA ASP A 348 17.58 8.78 -29.04
C ASP A 348 18.85 8.08 -28.48
N SER A 349 18.71 7.20 -27.48
CA SER A 349 19.81 6.42 -26.90
C SER A 349 20.19 5.17 -27.71
N LEU A 350 20.12 5.28 -29.05
CA LEU A 350 20.81 4.42 -30.00
C LEU A 350 22.36 4.44 -29.85
N SER A 351 22.91 5.06 -28.79
CA SER A 351 24.36 5.31 -28.64
C SER A 351 25.00 4.91 -27.29
N ILE A 352 24.29 4.46 -26.24
CA ILE A 352 25.01 3.95 -25.05
C ILE A 352 25.73 2.64 -25.37
N SER A 353 25.21 1.86 -26.32
CA SER A 353 25.91 0.70 -26.91
C SER A 353 27.26 1.05 -27.57
N THR A 354 27.57 2.34 -27.78
CA THR A 354 28.84 2.81 -28.35
C THR A 354 29.80 3.44 -27.33
N MET A 355 29.37 3.70 -26.09
CA MET A 355 30.23 4.32 -25.06
C MET A 355 30.72 3.35 -23.98
N ILE A 356 30.04 2.23 -23.77
CA ILE A 356 30.48 1.18 -22.84
C ILE A 356 30.44 -0.14 -23.62
N PRO A 357 31.59 -0.76 -23.92
CA PRO A 357 31.61 -2.13 -24.42
C PRO A 357 30.82 -2.99 -23.44
N TRP A 358 29.84 -3.74 -23.93
CA TRP A 358 29.06 -4.71 -23.15
C TRP A 358 29.97 -5.88 -22.76
N GLU A 359 30.87 -5.63 -21.82
CA GLU A 359 31.54 -6.65 -21.04
C GLU A 359 30.73 -6.78 -19.74
N HIS A 360 30.38 -8.01 -19.37
CA HIS A 360 29.64 -8.36 -18.14
C HIS A 360 30.22 -7.68 -16.87
N ASP A 361 31.48 -7.26 -16.93
CA ASP A 361 32.23 -6.58 -15.89
C ASP A 361 32.08 -5.04 -15.89
N ALA A 362 31.73 -4.39 -17.01
CA ALA A 362 31.68 -2.92 -17.08
C ALA A 362 30.63 -2.29 -16.15
N PHE A 363 29.50 -2.98 -15.93
CA PHE A 363 28.47 -2.56 -14.98
C PHE A 363 28.76 -2.97 -13.53
N ARG A 364 29.62 -3.98 -13.32
CA ARG A 364 30.09 -4.37 -11.98
C ARG A 364 30.96 -3.30 -11.32
N TYR A 365 31.60 -2.46 -12.13
CA TYR A 365 32.62 -1.50 -11.68
C TYR A 365 32.25 -0.02 -11.88
N ALA A 366 31.13 0.30 -12.54
CA ALA A 366 30.62 1.67 -12.52
C ALA A 366 30.18 1.99 -11.08
N PRO A 367 30.79 2.96 -10.38
CA PRO A 367 30.34 3.30 -9.04
C PRO A 367 28.92 3.82 -9.16
N ALA A 368 27.94 3.03 -8.71
CA ALA A 368 26.52 3.39 -8.75
C ALA A 368 26.26 4.76 -8.10
N ASP A 369 27.14 5.18 -7.18
CA ASP A 369 27.12 6.48 -6.53
C ASP A 369 27.25 7.67 -7.50
N SER A 370 27.91 7.48 -8.64
CA SER A 370 28.16 8.51 -9.66
C SER A 370 27.12 8.58 -10.77
N LEU A 371 26.17 7.64 -10.81
CA LEU A 371 25.17 7.57 -11.87
C LEU A 371 24.02 8.54 -11.62
N THR A 372 23.67 9.29 -12.65
CA THR A 372 22.44 10.10 -12.69
C THR A 372 21.22 9.21 -12.91
N GLU A 373 20.05 9.72 -12.54
CA GLU A 373 18.77 9.06 -12.77
C GLU A 373 18.56 8.59 -14.23
N ASN A 374 18.79 9.46 -15.21
CA ASN A 374 18.63 9.11 -16.63
C ASN A 374 19.60 8.00 -17.07
N GLN A 375 20.81 7.97 -16.51
CA GLN A 375 21.76 6.90 -16.78
C GLN A 375 21.25 5.58 -16.18
N ILE A 376 20.73 5.59 -14.95
CA ILE A 376 20.17 4.39 -14.33
C ILE A 376 19.01 3.83 -15.16
N LEU A 377 18.05 4.68 -15.55
CA LEU A 377 16.90 4.25 -16.36
C LEU A 377 17.33 3.73 -17.74
N SER A 378 18.33 4.34 -18.37
CA SER A 378 18.84 3.83 -19.65
C SER A 378 19.52 2.46 -19.50
N ILE A 379 20.27 2.25 -18.42
CA ILE A 379 20.89 0.93 -18.13
C ILE A 379 19.81 -0.12 -17.91
N LEU A 380 18.78 0.19 -17.12
CA LEU A 380 17.63 -0.71 -16.91
C LEU A 380 16.92 -1.05 -18.23
N MET A 381 16.72 -0.06 -19.11
CA MET A 381 16.13 -0.29 -20.42
C MET A 381 16.98 -1.24 -21.29
N ASP A 382 18.30 -1.07 -21.29
CA ASP A 382 19.20 -1.98 -22.03
C ASP A 382 19.21 -3.39 -21.45
N MET A 383 19.17 -3.54 -20.11
CA MET A 383 18.99 -4.84 -19.44
C MET A 383 17.70 -5.54 -19.89
N LEU A 384 16.60 -4.80 -20.03
CA LEU A 384 15.31 -5.37 -20.44
C LEU A 384 15.21 -5.69 -21.93
N ARG A 385 15.87 -4.92 -22.80
CA ARG A 385 15.98 -5.25 -24.23
C ARG A 385 16.61 -6.63 -24.41
N ILE A 386 17.59 -6.96 -23.57
CA ILE A 386 18.26 -8.25 -23.56
C ILE A 386 17.34 -9.35 -23.02
N HIS A 387 16.62 -9.11 -21.92
CA HIS A 387 15.63 -10.07 -21.39
C HIS A 387 14.61 -10.52 -22.44
N ARG A 388 14.16 -9.59 -23.31
CA ARG A 388 13.24 -9.89 -24.41
C ARG A 388 13.82 -10.85 -25.46
N VAL A 389 15.14 -10.90 -25.58
CA VAL A 389 15.85 -11.76 -26.55
C VAL A 389 16.29 -13.07 -25.88
N ASP A 390 16.68 -13.00 -24.61
CA ASP A 390 17.22 -14.10 -23.83
C ASP A 390 16.75 -14.01 -22.37
N LYS A 391 15.74 -14.82 -22.04
CA LYS A 391 15.15 -14.85 -20.69
C LYS A 391 16.14 -15.31 -19.60
N GLU A 392 17.19 -16.05 -19.96
CA GLU A 392 18.21 -16.49 -18.99
C GLU A 392 19.10 -15.34 -18.52
N GLN A 393 19.21 -14.24 -19.29
CA GLN A 393 20.08 -13.12 -18.91
C GLN A 393 19.50 -12.26 -17.79
N LEU A 394 18.19 -12.02 -17.72
CA LEU A 394 17.62 -11.27 -16.59
C LEU A 394 17.71 -12.07 -15.29
N PHE A 395 17.66 -13.40 -15.38
CA PHE A 395 17.97 -14.28 -14.26
C PHE A 395 19.41 -14.09 -13.75
N ILE A 396 20.41 -14.05 -14.65
CA ILE A 396 21.82 -13.78 -14.28
C ILE A 396 21.96 -12.39 -13.65
N ILE A 397 21.30 -11.37 -14.20
CA ILE A 397 21.34 -9.97 -13.73
C ILE A 397 20.63 -9.81 -12.36
N LEU A 398 19.57 -10.58 -12.12
CA LEU A 398 18.90 -10.65 -10.81
C LEU A 398 19.80 -11.32 -9.77
N GLN A 399 20.52 -12.37 -10.15
CA GLN A 399 21.42 -13.10 -9.25
C GLN A 399 22.70 -12.33 -8.91
N ASP A 400 23.28 -11.59 -9.86
CA ASP A 400 24.56 -10.91 -9.66
C ASP A 400 24.47 -9.61 -8.84
N GLY A 401 23.26 -9.15 -8.52
CA GLY A 401 23.00 -7.97 -7.70
C GLY A 401 23.07 -6.62 -8.43
N SER A 402 23.29 -6.62 -9.76
CA SER A 402 23.35 -5.40 -10.56
C SER A 402 22.02 -4.65 -10.55
N LEU A 403 20.90 -5.35 -10.80
CA LEU A 403 19.57 -4.74 -10.76
C LEU A 403 19.26 -4.16 -9.37
N LEU A 404 19.53 -4.94 -8.32
CA LEU A 404 19.30 -4.52 -6.94
C LEU A 404 20.06 -3.23 -6.60
N THR A 405 21.31 -3.12 -7.05
CA THR A 405 22.15 -1.92 -6.85
C THR A 405 21.55 -0.68 -7.52
N LEU A 406 21.08 -0.81 -8.76
CA LEU A 406 20.43 0.28 -9.49
C LEU A 406 19.11 0.71 -8.83
N LEU A 407 18.28 -0.24 -8.40
CA LEU A 407 17.01 0.06 -7.72
C LEU A 407 17.22 0.74 -6.37
N LYS A 408 18.20 0.29 -5.57
CA LYS A 408 18.58 0.97 -4.32
C LYS A 408 19.04 2.40 -4.58
N LYS A 409 19.79 2.63 -5.66
CA LYS A 409 20.20 3.99 -6.06
C LYS A 409 19.00 4.86 -6.45
N LEU A 410 18.07 4.35 -7.26
CA LEU A 410 16.83 5.06 -7.59
C LEU A 410 16.05 5.45 -6.33
N LYS A 411 15.92 4.52 -5.37
CA LYS A 411 15.25 4.79 -4.10
C LYS A 411 15.96 5.89 -3.29
N SER A 412 17.30 5.89 -3.28
CA SER A 412 18.08 6.92 -2.58
C SER A 412 17.97 8.31 -3.19
N ILE A 413 17.72 8.43 -4.50
CA ILE A 413 17.53 9.71 -5.18
C ILE A 413 16.24 10.41 -4.69
N GLU A 414 15.25 9.64 -4.27
CA GLU A 414 13.93 10.13 -3.85
C GLU A 414 13.70 10.04 -2.34
N ALA A 415 14.67 9.52 -1.57
CA ALA A 415 14.55 9.38 -0.14
C ALA A 415 14.42 10.77 0.50
N PRO A 416 13.25 11.12 1.07
CA PRO A 416 13.07 12.43 1.69
C PRO A 416 14.03 12.59 2.88
N GLU A 417 14.57 13.79 3.07
CA GLU A 417 15.50 14.07 4.17
C GLU A 417 14.91 13.73 5.56
N TYR A 418 13.59 13.79 5.73
CA TYR A 418 12.94 13.46 7.00
C TYR A 418 12.90 11.96 7.34
N LEU A 419 13.05 11.05 6.36
CA LEU A 419 13.18 9.60 6.62
C LEU A 419 14.58 9.23 7.14
N THR A 420 15.44 10.21 7.41
CA THR A 420 16.79 9.96 7.92
C THR A 420 16.87 9.88 9.43
N ASN A 421 15.92 10.44 10.19
CA ASN A 421 16.03 10.50 11.65
C ASN A 421 14.77 9.92 12.32
N PRO A 422 14.84 8.68 12.84
CA PRO A 422 13.77 8.09 13.62
C PRO A 422 13.68 8.78 14.99
N GLU A 423 12.46 9.06 15.43
CA GLU A 423 12.14 9.56 16.77
C GLU A 423 11.85 8.40 17.73
N GLU A 424 11.29 7.31 17.22
CA GLU A 424 10.88 6.17 18.01
C GLU A 424 11.04 4.89 17.20
N ILE A 425 11.58 3.85 17.83
CA ILE A 425 11.73 2.51 17.28
C ILE A 425 11.17 1.53 18.31
N ILE A 426 10.16 0.76 17.92
CA ILE A 426 9.59 -0.31 18.73
C ILE A 426 9.85 -1.63 18.00
N PHE A 427 10.52 -2.55 18.67
CA PHE A 427 10.76 -3.88 18.16
C PHE A 427 10.21 -4.91 19.13
N GLU A 428 9.27 -5.72 18.66
CA GLU A 428 8.72 -6.83 19.43
C GLU A 428 9.03 -8.14 18.71
N PHE A 429 9.50 -9.14 19.44
CA PHE A 429 9.60 -10.50 18.91
C PHE A 429 9.43 -11.54 20.01
N GLY A 430 8.87 -12.68 19.64
CA GLY A 430 8.58 -13.77 20.56
C GLY A 430 7.80 -14.89 19.88
N GLY A 431 7.67 -16.01 20.57
CA GLY A 431 6.93 -17.18 20.10
C GLY A 431 6.09 -17.78 21.21
N PHE A 432 5.21 -18.70 20.84
CA PHE A 432 4.22 -19.33 21.72
C PHE A 432 4.84 -19.92 23.01
N PHE A 433 6.10 -20.36 22.96
CA PHE A 433 6.82 -20.95 24.09
C PHE A 433 7.89 -20.05 24.73
N GLU A 434 8.36 -19.02 24.03
CA GLU A 434 9.50 -18.20 24.48
C GLU A 434 9.05 -16.93 25.23
N GLY A 435 7.83 -16.45 24.95
CA GLY A 435 7.27 -15.19 25.45
C GLY A 435 7.74 -13.99 24.63
N ASP A 436 6.90 -12.95 24.56
CA ASP A 436 7.22 -11.76 23.77
C ASP A 436 8.14 -10.80 24.54
N THR A 437 9.24 -10.40 23.91
CA THR A 437 10.08 -9.31 24.37
C THR A 437 9.82 -8.07 23.52
N ARG A 438 9.60 -6.93 24.17
CA ARG A 438 9.41 -5.63 23.55
C ARG A 438 10.59 -4.73 23.90
N TYR A 439 11.18 -4.12 22.87
CA TYR A 439 12.17 -3.07 22.96
C TYR A 439 11.53 -1.78 22.45
N HIS A 440 11.61 -0.71 23.23
CA HIS A 440 11.10 0.62 22.89
C HIS A 440 12.23 1.63 23.06
N LEU A 441 12.73 2.14 21.94
CA LEU A 441 13.79 3.12 21.86
C LEU A 441 13.19 4.47 21.44
N GLU A 442 13.32 5.48 22.28
CA GLU A 442 12.88 6.85 22.02
C GLU A 442 14.09 7.78 21.97
N PHE A 443 14.24 8.53 20.86
CA PHE A 443 15.31 9.50 20.68
C PHE A 443 14.87 10.86 21.24
N LEU A 444 15.71 11.46 22.07
CA LEU A 444 15.48 12.76 22.71
C LEU A 444 16.50 13.79 22.22
N GLU A 445 16.30 15.07 22.55
CA GLU A 445 17.28 16.13 22.21
C GLU A 445 18.69 15.84 22.75
N GLU A 446 18.79 15.26 23.96
CA GLU A 446 20.04 14.97 24.65
C GLU A 446 20.16 13.46 24.97
N GLY A 447 20.13 12.61 23.94
CA GLY A 447 20.36 11.17 24.07
C GLY A 447 19.20 10.29 23.61
N ALA A 448 18.97 9.16 24.30
CA ALA A 448 17.85 8.27 24.04
C ALA A 448 17.44 7.49 25.29
N ILE A 449 16.23 6.95 25.29
CA ILE A 449 15.75 6.03 26.33
C ILE A 449 15.41 4.69 25.67
N LEU A 450 15.99 3.61 26.20
CA LEU A 450 15.65 2.24 25.81
C LEU A 450 14.91 1.55 26.95
N VAL A 451 13.66 1.17 26.69
CA VAL A 451 12.84 0.36 27.59
C VAL A 451 12.73 -1.05 27.02
N THR A 452 13.15 -2.04 27.80
CA THR A 452 12.96 -3.47 27.50
C THR A 452 11.89 -4.04 28.43
N SER A 453 10.88 -4.69 27.89
CA SER A 453 9.88 -5.41 28.68
C SER A 453 9.67 -6.83 28.17
N SER A 454 9.46 -7.77 29.10
CA SER A 454 9.14 -9.16 28.79
C SER A 454 7.75 -9.49 29.30
N LYS A 455 6.89 -9.98 28.41
CA LYS A 455 5.54 -10.44 28.78
C LYS A 455 5.57 -11.71 29.64
N ARG A 456 6.65 -12.50 29.57
CA ARG A 456 6.75 -13.79 30.24
C ARG A 456 6.91 -13.68 31.75
N ASP A 457 7.76 -12.76 32.19
CA ASP A 457 8.08 -12.54 33.59
C ASP A 457 7.59 -11.19 34.12
N GLY A 458 7.04 -10.33 33.25
CA GLY A 458 6.57 -9.00 33.60
C GLY A 458 7.71 -8.02 33.90
N SER A 459 8.96 -8.38 33.61
CA SER A 459 10.11 -7.51 33.84
C SER A 459 10.06 -6.30 32.90
N LYS A 460 10.48 -5.15 33.42
CA LYS A 460 10.64 -3.90 32.67
C LYS A 460 11.93 -3.24 33.13
N VAL A 461 12.84 -2.98 32.20
CA VAL A 461 14.12 -2.33 32.45
C VAL A 461 14.21 -1.09 31.57
N SER A 462 14.42 0.06 32.19
CA SER A 462 14.63 1.34 31.50
C SER A 462 16.10 1.74 31.59
N ARG A 463 16.68 2.19 30.48
CA ARG A 463 18.06 2.67 30.41
C ARG A 463 18.11 3.99 29.67
N LYS A 464 18.79 4.97 30.26
CA LYS A 464 19.09 6.25 29.61
C LYS A 464 20.44 6.14 28.91
N LEU A 465 20.50 6.63 27.68
CA LEU A 465 21.69 6.58 26.83
C LEU A 465 22.25 7.99 26.67
N SER A 466 23.57 8.12 26.70
CA SER A 466 24.26 9.38 26.41
C SER A 466 24.01 9.84 24.96
N GLU A 467 24.35 11.09 24.66
CA GLU A 467 24.27 11.60 23.29
C GLU A 467 25.16 10.79 22.34
N GLU A 468 26.40 10.46 22.75
CA GLU A 468 27.33 9.66 21.94
C GLU A 468 26.81 8.25 21.71
N ALA A 469 26.26 7.60 22.74
CA ALA A 469 25.67 6.27 22.62
C ALA A 469 24.43 6.28 21.71
N SER A 470 23.59 7.31 21.81
CA SER A 470 22.42 7.52 20.95
C SER A 470 22.81 7.70 19.48
N GLN A 471 23.84 8.50 19.19
CA GLN A 471 24.34 8.70 17.84
C GLN A 471 24.92 7.42 17.22
N GLU A 472 25.66 6.62 17.99
CA GLU A 472 26.19 5.34 17.52
C GLU A 472 25.08 4.31 17.27
N LEU A 473 24.06 4.24 18.15
CA LEU A 473 22.87 3.42 17.91
C LEU A 473 22.12 3.83 16.64
N LEU A 474 21.92 5.14 16.43
CA LEU A 474 21.29 5.64 15.22
C LEU A 474 22.06 5.21 13.96
N LYS A 475 23.39 5.26 14.00
CA LYS A 475 24.25 4.81 12.91
C LYS A 475 24.15 3.31 12.67
N GLN A 476 24.13 2.50 13.74
CA GLN A 476 23.93 1.05 13.64
C GLN A 476 22.56 0.69 13.06
N PHE A 477 21.51 1.38 13.50
CA PHE A 477 20.16 1.19 12.98
C PHE A 477 20.09 1.54 11.49
N LYS A 478 20.66 2.67 11.06
CA LYS A 478 20.76 3.05 9.64
C LYS A 478 21.46 2.00 8.79
N ALA A 479 22.47 1.33 9.33
CA ALA A 479 23.20 0.27 8.63
C ALA A 479 22.36 -1.01 8.40
N LEU A 480 21.23 -1.18 9.10
CA LEU A 480 20.31 -2.30 8.87
C LEU A 480 19.56 -2.19 7.53
N HIS A 481 19.44 -0.98 6.98
CA HIS A 481 18.75 -0.69 5.74
C HIS A 481 17.29 -1.22 5.70
N VAL A 482 16.53 -0.97 6.78
CA VAL A 482 15.14 -1.44 6.94
C VAL A 482 14.20 -0.88 5.87
N GLU A 483 14.54 0.26 5.28
CA GLU A 483 13.84 0.86 4.15
C GLU A 483 13.84 -0.02 2.90
N HIS A 484 14.75 -0.99 2.79
CA HIS A 484 14.81 -1.93 1.67
C HIS A 484 14.02 -3.22 1.93
N TRP A 485 13.46 -3.41 3.12
CA TRP A 485 12.77 -4.64 3.48
C TRP A 485 11.36 -4.71 2.87
N ASN A 486 10.89 -5.94 2.61
CA ASN A 486 9.46 -6.19 2.41
C ASN A 486 8.71 -5.84 3.71
N HIS A 487 7.50 -5.30 3.60
CA HIS A 487 6.70 -4.95 4.79
C HIS A 487 6.25 -6.16 5.62
N GLU A 488 6.14 -7.33 5.00
CA GLU A 488 5.75 -8.56 5.67
C GLU A 488 6.63 -9.72 5.21
N TYR A 489 7.01 -10.59 6.14
CA TYR A 489 7.70 -11.86 5.89
C TYR A 489 6.92 -12.99 6.55
N THR A 490 6.39 -13.94 5.79
CA THR A 490 5.57 -15.03 6.34
C THR A 490 6.01 -16.37 5.78
N ASP A 491 6.40 -17.30 6.66
CA ASP A 491 6.53 -18.72 6.33
C ASP A 491 5.25 -19.45 6.79
N PRO A 492 4.35 -19.82 5.85
CA PRO A 492 3.10 -20.48 6.19
C PRO A 492 3.27 -21.95 6.63
N TRP A 493 4.48 -22.53 6.50
CA TRP A 493 4.75 -23.93 6.87
C TRP A 493 4.94 -24.14 8.37
N ILE A 494 5.21 -23.05 9.09
CA ILE A 494 5.51 -23.09 10.52
C ILE A 494 4.34 -22.39 11.21
N VAL A 495 3.64 -23.11 12.08
CA VAL A 495 2.41 -22.62 12.75
C VAL A 495 2.71 -22.14 14.18
N ASP A 496 3.80 -22.58 14.79
CA ASP A 496 4.09 -22.44 16.22
C ASP A 496 5.46 -21.79 16.55
N GLY A 497 6.01 -20.98 15.64
CA GLY A 497 7.31 -20.32 15.86
C GLY A 497 7.25 -18.84 16.24
N THR A 498 8.25 -18.08 15.80
CA THR A 498 8.48 -16.67 16.15
C THR A 498 7.63 -15.73 15.31
N SER A 499 6.91 -14.82 15.98
CA SER A 499 6.32 -13.63 15.38
C SER A 499 7.11 -12.40 15.79
N TRP A 500 7.19 -11.40 14.91
CA TRP A 500 7.89 -10.16 15.20
C TRP A 500 7.26 -8.96 14.51
N THR A 501 7.44 -7.78 15.09
CA THR A 501 7.05 -6.49 14.56
C THR A 501 8.16 -5.47 14.80
N LEU A 502 8.41 -4.62 13.81
CA LEU A 502 9.28 -3.46 13.91
C LEU A 502 8.48 -2.24 13.48
N SER A 503 8.29 -1.29 14.38
CA SER A 503 7.63 0.00 14.14
C SER A 503 8.67 1.10 14.25
N VAL A 504 8.73 1.98 13.26
CA VAL A 504 9.65 3.13 13.24
C VAL A 504 8.86 4.39 12.95
N ARG A 505 8.89 5.35 13.88
CA ARG A 505 8.34 6.70 13.68
C ARG A 505 9.46 7.65 13.32
N TYR A 506 9.29 8.38 12.23
CA TYR A 506 10.17 9.45 11.79
C TYR A 506 9.52 10.80 12.06
N THR A 507 10.32 11.85 12.22
CA THR A 507 9.82 13.21 12.40
C THR A 507 8.84 13.60 11.31
N GLY A 508 7.64 14.02 11.71
CA GLY A 508 6.58 14.43 10.79
C GLY A 508 5.86 13.28 10.05
N HIS A 509 6.16 12.01 10.33
CA HIS A 509 5.56 10.86 9.67
C HIS A 509 4.81 9.94 10.64
N ARG A 510 3.67 9.38 10.20
CA ARG A 510 2.76 8.50 10.97
C ARG A 510 3.32 7.12 11.39
N GLY A 511 4.62 6.89 11.22
CA GLY A 511 5.32 5.62 11.45
C GLY A 511 5.12 4.55 10.38
N THR A 512 6.13 3.69 10.21
CA THR A 512 6.16 2.55 9.29
C THR A 512 6.31 1.26 10.09
N ILE A 513 5.51 0.26 9.75
CA ILE A 513 5.54 -1.06 10.39
C ILE A 513 6.01 -2.11 9.37
N TRP A 514 6.93 -2.94 9.84
CA TRP A 514 7.33 -4.22 9.26
C TRP A 514 6.97 -5.34 10.22
N SER A 515 6.64 -6.51 9.69
CA SER A 515 6.30 -7.66 10.51
C SER A 515 6.73 -8.97 9.88
N GLY A 516 6.77 -10.02 10.68
CA GLY A 516 6.86 -11.35 10.13
C GLY A 516 6.43 -12.45 11.07
N ARG A 517 6.15 -13.61 10.46
CA ARG A 517 5.75 -14.86 11.11
C ARG A 517 6.59 -15.98 10.53
N ASN A 518 7.55 -16.46 11.31
CA ASN A 518 8.45 -17.55 10.96
C ASN A 518 9.33 -17.32 9.72
N ALA A 519 9.33 -16.09 9.19
CA ALA A 519 10.22 -15.64 8.14
C ALA A 519 10.80 -14.28 8.55
N PHE A 520 12.02 -14.03 8.10
CA PHE A 520 12.86 -12.96 8.61
C PHE A 520 13.59 -12.23 7.48
N PRO A 521 13.86 -10.92 7.64
CA PRO A 521 14.59 -10.13 6.66
C PRO A 521 16.08 -10.56 6.58
N PRO A 522 16.79 -10.25 5.48
CA PRO A 522 18.20 -10.62 5.30
C PRO A 522 19.17 -10.16 6.40
N ASN A 523 18.87 -9.06 7.10
CA ASN A 523 19.69 -8.51 8.20
C ASN A 523 19.08 -8.78 9.58
N TRP A 524 18.27 -9.83 9.73
CA TRP A 524 17.57 -10.17 10.97
C TRP A 524 18.51 -10.33 12.17
N GLU A 525 19.59 -11.09 12.04
CA GLU A 525 20.56 -11.30 13.12
C GLU A 525 21.19 -9.98 13.58
N SER A 526 21.41 -9.04 12.66
CA SER A 526 21.92 -7.70 12.99
C SER A 526 20.88 -6.86 13.74
N LEU A 527 19.59 -6.97 13.40
CA LEU A 527 18.49 -6.33 14.15
C LEU A 527 18.38 -6.90 15.56
N VAL A 528 18.43 -8.23 15.70
CA VAL A 528 18.38 -8.88 17.02
C VAL A 528 19.60 -8.47 17.84
N ALA A 529 20.80 -8.50 17.26
CA ALA A 529 22.02 -8.06 17.92
C ALA A 529 21.98 -6.58 18.35
N PHE A 530 21.38 -5.71 17.53
CA PHE A 530 21.21 -4.28 17.83
C PHE A 530 20.47 -4.07 19.17
N PHE A 531 19.42 -4.84 19.44
CA PHE A 531 18.63 -4.75 20.68
C PHE A 531 19.14 -5.64 21.83
N THR A 532 19.79 -6.76 21.54
CA THR A 532 20.19 -7.75 22.54
C THR A 532 21.64 -7.62 23.03
N ALA A 533 22.50 -6.91 22.30
CA ALA A 533 23.87 -6.67 22.75
C ALA A 533 23.87 -5.98 24.12
N GLU A 534 24.84 -6.33 24.99
CA GLU A 534 25.16 -5.54 26.18
C GLU A 534 25.67 -4.15 25.72
N GLN A 535 24.74 -3.25 25.38
CA GLN A 535 25.04 -1.85 25.11
C GLN A 535 25.77 -1.28 26.34
N PRO A 536 26.84 -0.47 26.15
CA PRO A 536 27.77 -0.13 27.20
C PRO A 536 27.07 0.36 28.48
N LYS A 537 27.47 -0.23 29.61
CA LYS A 537 26.87 -0.01 30.93
C LYS A 537 26.97 1.45 31.35
N GLU A 538 25.88 2.20 31.30
CA GLU A 538 25.73 3.41 32.11
C GLU A 538 24.36 3.42 32.82
N GLU A 539 24.46 3.61 34.13
CA GLU A 539 23.46 3.74 35.20
C GLU A 539 22.06 3.14 34.96
N ASN A 540 21.86 1.92 35.48
CA ASN A 540 20.52 1.39 35.76
C ASN A 540 19.84 2.31 36.79
N ILE A 541 18.71 2.90 36.42
CA ILE A 541 17.78 3.49 37.38
C ILE A 541 16.74 2.42 37.68
N GLU A 542 16.86 1.77 38.83
CA GLU A 542 15.76 0.96 39.39
C GLU A 542 14.64 1.94 39.80
N GLU A 543 13.42 1.70 39.30
CA GLU A 543 12.19 2.41 39.73
C GLU A 543 11.75 1.97 41.14
#